data_AF-A0A7W7Q361-F1
#
_entry.id   AF-A0A7W7Q361-F1
#
_cell.length_a   1.000
_cell.length_b   1.000
_cell.length_c   1.000
_cell.angle_alpha   90.00
_cell.angle_beta   90.00
_cell.angle_gamma   90.00
#
_symmetry.space_group_name_H-M   'P 1'
#
loop_
_entity.id
_entity.type
_entity.pdbx_description
1 polymer ?
#
loop_
_entity_poly.entity_id
_entity_poly.type
_entity_poly.pdbx_seq_one_letter_code
_entity_poly.pdbx_strand_id
1 'polypeptide(L)'
;MSDFGRTAADDTDAVERTLDLAWELLGAQPAHPKVAELALQVLAAQPERSSASLLLGYHREARGEADEARRLYLQVAGRRDRQFISAARALRRLAFAEHDHPGALRWAHTVLAEDHEDWDDWMELGSVLARCGEHEDGWRQLDEAVALCSRTAPDDLPKALGKRAEYLLGSLAPPDRFVPAAEEAVRADAANSWVALLLGWAYLVQYRFTDAEQLGLRLLRENPTEDLLQNLVETARTMLGIVENAHAKDITLEDIRRTGLIEMAWQQLRDQVLGTDLDSALAALDDVLPADLRATLRPGAPISDETESDKIGSIAAEDLVAWHDGQQPGSGAAWGLAEPFRLMSTAEIIAMSTEIEADQAAHPDWPENEIWEQVMTDDAGAYLVVVAFGALVKRRPGHPDEPVAASMADWIWDRVAGFGGPDPRPAPRKTEDLPTDLPLSPGRR
;
A
#
# COMPACT_ATOMS: atom_id res chain seq x y z
N MET A 1 -31.60 -18.09 -59.17
CA MET A 1 -31.70 -18.94 -57.97
C MET A 1 -30.33 -19.54 -57.72
N SER A 2 -29.93 -19.58 -56.45
CA SER A 2 -28.64 -20.08 -55.90
C SER A 2 -27.53 -19.04 -55.72
N ASP A 3 -27.77 -18.06 -54.83
CA ASP A 3 -26.70 -17.28 -54.19
C ASP A 3 -27.00 -16.94 -52.71
N PHE A 4 -27.83 -17.76 -52.05
CA PHE A 4 -28.29 -17.53 -50.67
C PHE A 4 -27.59 -18.40 -49.61
N GLY A 5 -26.54 -19.14 -50.00
CA GLY A 5 -25.87 -20.10 -49.11
C GLY A 5 -24.42 -19.77 -48.72
N ARG A 6 -23.81 -18.74 -49.33
CA ARG A 6 -22.37 -18.41 -49.11
C ARG A 6 -22.12 -17.25 -48.16
N THR A 7 -23.09 -16.35 -47.94
CA THR A 7 -22.87 -15.11 -47.18
C THR A 7 -22.76 -15.31 -45.66
N ALA A 8 -23.63 -16.14 -45.06
CA ALA A 8 -23.67 -16.27 -43.60
C ALA A 8 -22.44 -16.97 -42.98
N ALA A 9 -21.85 -17.94 -43.70
CA ALA A 9 -20.63 -18.62 -43.26
C ALA A 9 -19.39 -17.72 -43.44
N ASP A 10 -19.28 -17.03 -44.58
CA ASP A 10 -18.18 -16.09 -44.85
C ASP A 10 -18.20 -14.88 -43.90
N ASP A 11 -19.39 -14.39 -43.52
CA ASP A 11 -19.56 -13.31 -42.54
C ASP A 11 -19.22 -13.74 -41.11
N THR A 12 -19.55 -14.98 -40.72
CA THR A 12 -19.19 -15.53 -39.41
C THR A 12 -17.67 -15.70 -39.29
N ASP A 13 -17.02 -16.25 -40.32
CA ASP A 13 -15.56 -16.39 -40.38
C ASP A 13 -14.83 -15.04 -40.40
N ALA A 14 -15.46 -14.00 -40.97
CA ALA A 14 -14.91 -12.63 -40.92
C ALA A 14 -15.01 -12.01 -39.52
N VAL A 15 -16.13 -12.23 -38.82
CA VAL A 15 -16.33 -11.76 -37.44
C VAL A 15 -15.35 -12.46 -36.48
N GLU A 16 -15.14 -13.76 -36.60
CA GLU A 16 -14.17 -14.50 -35.77
C GLU A 16 -12.74 -13.97 -36.00
N ARG A 17 -12.30 -13.82 -37.27
CA ARG A 17 -10.97 -13.26 -37.58
C ARG A 17 -10.77 -11.84 -37.02
N THR A 18 -11.83 -11.03 -37.02
CA THR A 18 -11.80 -9.68 -36.46
C THR A 18 -11.64 -9.73 -34.94
N LEU A 19 -12.36 -10.64 -34.28
CA LEU A 19 -12.27 -10.85 -32.84
C LEU A 19 -10.89 -11.38 -32.43
N ASP A 20 -10.33 -12.35 -33.17
CA ASP A 20 -9.01 -12.91 -32.89
C ASP A 20 -7.91 -11.84 -33.02
N LEU A 21 -7.95 -11.05 -34.11
CA LEU A 21 -7.03 -9.93 -34.28
C LEU A 21 -7.15 -8.89 -33.14
N ALA A 22 -8.37 -8.66 -32.65
CA ALA A 22 -8.58 -7.76 -31.53
C ALA A 22 -7.94 -8.31 -30.25
N TRP A 23 -8.05 -9.62 -29.98
CA TRP A 23 -7.42 -10.26 -28.82
C TRP A 23 -5.89 -10.25 -28.91
N GLU A 24 -5.34 -10.55 -30.08
CA GLU A 24 -3.90 -10.47 -30.33
C GLU A 24 -3.37 -9.05 -30.09
N LEU A 25 -4.08 -8.05 -30.62
CA LEU A 25 -3.70 -6.65 -30.42
C LEU A 25 -3.88 -6.21 -28.96
N LEU A 26 -4.93 -6.65 -28.27
CA LEU A 26 -5.10 -6.37 -26.85
C LEU A 26 -3.91 -6.94 -26.05
N GLY A 27 -3.46 -8.17 -26.36
CA GLY A 27 -2.31 -8.78 -25.71
C GLY A 27 -1.01 -8.03 -25.95
N ALA A 28 -0.82 -7.46 -27.14
CA ALA A 28 0.40 -6.74 -27.50
C ALA A 28 0.40 -5.25 -27.10
N GLN A 29 -0.74 -4.56 -27.28
CA GLN A 29 -0.92 -3.12 -27.07
C GLN A 29 -2.33 -2.82 -26.52
N PRO A 30 -2.58 -3.10 -25.23
CA PRO A 30 -3.92 -3.01 -24.62
C PRO A 30 -4.63 -1.66 -24.82
N ALA A 31 -3.87 -0.56 -24.79
CA ALA A 31 -4.38 0.80 -24.93
C ALA A 31 -4.50 1.29 -26.39
N HIS A 32 -4.17 0.47 -27.40
CA HIS A 32 -4.20 0.89 -28.79
C HIS A 32 -5.65 1.08 -29.27
N PRO A 33 -6.02 2.21 -29.91
CA PRO A 33 -7.41 2.53 -30.25
C PRO A 33 -8.05 1.54 -31.22
N LYS A 34 -7.25 0.84 -32.03
CA LYS A 34 -7.72 -0.21 -32.94
C LYS A 34 -8.37 -1.40 -32.22
N VAL A 35 -8.02 -1.66 -30.95
CA VAL A 35 -8.67 -2.70 -30.14
C VAL A 35 -10.16 -2.40 -30.00
N ALA A 36 -10.52 -1.17 -29.61
CA ALA A 36 -11.90 -0.73 -29.52
C ALA A 36 -12.62 -0.75 -30.88
N GLU A 37 -11.95 -0.30 -31.95
CA GLU A 37 -12.53 -0.31 -33.30
C GLU A 37 -12.93 -1.72 -33.73
N LEU A 38 -12.04 -2.71 -33.57
CA LEU A 38 -12.29 -4.10 -33.93
C LEU A 38 -13.38 -4.71 -33.03
N ALA A 39 -13.35 -4.44 -31.72
CA ALA A 39 -14.39 -4.89 -30.79
C ALA A 39 -15.78 -4.38 -31.18
N LEU A 40 -15.88 -3.09 -31.53
CA LEU A 40 -17.13 -2.45 -31.93
C LEU A 40 -17.62 -2.96 -33.29
N GLN A 41 -16.72 -3.31 -34.22
CA GLN A 41 -17.10 -3.98 -35.48
C GLN A 41 -17.74 -5.34 -35.22
N VAL A 42 -17.18 -6.14 -34.32
CA VAL A 42 -17.77 -7.43 -33.90
C VAL A 42 -19.12 -7.21 -33.23
N LEU A 43 -19.23 -6.24 -32.32
CA LEU A 43 -20.48 -5.92 -31.63
C LEU A 43 -21.56 -5.33 -32.55
N ALA A 44 -21.19 -4.63 -33.62
CA ALA A 44 -22.15 -4.15 -34.62
C ALA A 44 -22.81 -5.32 -35.38
N ALA A 45 -22.05 -6.39 -35.65
CA ALA A 45 -22.57 -7.61 -36.26
C ALA A 45 -23.27 -8.54 -35.25
N GLN A 46 -22.77 -8.62 -34.01
CA GLN A 46 -23.24 -9.51 -32.95
C GLN A 46 -23.31 -8.76 -31.60
N PRO A 47 -24.37 -7.98 -31.33
CA PRO A 47 -24.46 -7.10 -30.14
C PRO A 47 -24.38 -7.81 -28.78
N GLU A 48 -24.78 -9.09 -28.74
CA GLU A 48 -24.78 -9.90 -27.52
C GLU A 48 -23.48 -10.70 -27.33
N ARG A 49 -22.48 -10.51 -28.20
CA ARG A 49 -21.21 -11.24 -28.14
C ARG A 49 -20.38 -10.84 -26.93
N SER A 50 -20.52 -11.60 -25.84
CA SER A 50 -19.82 -11.35 -24.58
C SER A 50 -18.30 -11.31 -24.68
N SER A 51 -17.67 -12.10 -25.57
CA SER A 51 -16.22 -12.06 -25.75
C SER A 51 -15.73 -10.70 -26.28
N ALA A 52 -16.50 -10.06 -27.16
CA ALA A 52 -16.17 -8.73 -27.68
C ALA A 52 -16.48 -7.63 -26.66
N SER A 53 -17.55 -7.77 -25.88
CA SER A 53 -17.85 -6.86 -24.75
C SER A 53 -16.76 -6.93 -23.68
N LEU A 54 -16.29 -8.13 -23.33
CA LEU A 54 -15.20 -8.36 -22.37
C LEU A 54 -13.88 -7.74 -22.87
N LEU A 55 -13.53 -7.98 -24.14
CA LEU A 55 -12.35 -7.39 -24.77
C LEU A 55 -12.40 -5.85 -24.75
N LEU A 56 -13.55 -5.27 -25.08
CA LEU A 56 -13.73 -3.81 -24.99
C LEU A 56 -13.56 -3.33 -23.55
N GLY A 57 -14.06 -4.08 -22.56
CA GLY A 57 -13.85 -3.80 -21.15
C GLY A 57 -12.37 -3.75 -20.78
N TYR A 58 -11.59 -4.76 -21.18
CA TYR A 58 -10.14 -4.78 -20.93
C TYR A 58 -9.40 -3.60 -21.57
N HIS A 59 -9.80 -3.20 -22.78
CA HIS A 59 -9.24 -2.01 -23.41
C HIS A 59 -9.56 -0.75 -22.61
N ARG A 60 -10.80 -0.58 -22.15
CA ARG A 60 -11.24 0.58 -21.37
C ARG A 60 -10.49 0.67 -20.04
N GLU A 61 -10.31 -0.46 -19.37
CA GLU A 61 -9.49 -0.55 -18.16
C GLU A 61 -8.05 -0.11 -18.44
N ALA A 62 -7.42 -0.59 -19.53
CA ALA A 62 -6.08 -0.19 -19.93
C ALA A 62 -5.94 1.29 -20.33
N ARG A 63 -7.07 1.98 -20.59
CA ARG A 63 -7.13 3.42 -20.86
C ARG A 63 -7.41 4.26 -19.61
N GLY A 64 -7.58 3.63 -18.45
CA GLY A 64 -7.98 4.30 -17.20
C GLY A 64 -9.47 4.61 -17.13
N GLU A 65 -10.30 4.03 -18.01
CA GLU A 65 -11.74 4.27 -18.08
C GLU A 65 -12.50 3.22 -17.25
N ALA A 66 -12.26 3.23 -15.93
CA ALA A 66 -12.74 2.20 -15.00
C ALA A 66 -14.27 2.04 -14.97
N ASP A 67 -15.03 3.13 -14.98
CA ASP A 67 -16.50 3.08 -14.98
C ASP A 67 -17.08 2.42 -16.23
N GLU A 68 -16.48 2.66 -17.39
CA GLU A 68 -16.88 2.04 -18.65
C GLU A 68 -16.55 0.55 -18.64
N ALA A 69 -15.34 0.19 -18.20
CA ALA A 69 -14.92 -1.19 -18.05
C ALA A 69 -15.86 -1.96 -17.10
N ARG A 70 -16.16 -1.40 -15.93
CA ARG A 70 -17.11 -1.95 -14.95
C ARG A 70 -18.47 -2.23 -15.57
N ARG A 71 -19.02 -1.26 -16.32
CA ARG A 71 -20.32 -1.43 -16.97
C ARG A 71 -20.33 -2.60 -17.96
N LEU A 72 -19.28 -2.71 -18.77
CA LEU A 72 -19.13 -3.79 -19.74
C LEU A 72 -18.98 -5.15 -19.05
N TYR A 73 -18.17 -5.25 -18.00
CA TYR A 73 -18.02 -6.49 -17.24
C TYR A 73 -19.31 -6.90 -16.54
N LEU A 74 -20.03 -5.96 -15.91
CA LEU A 74 -21.33 -6.23 -15.30
C LEU A 74 -22.36 -6.72 -16.33
N GLN A 75 -22.35 -6.14 -17.53
CA GLN A 75 -23.21 -6.59 -18.64
C GLN A 75 -22.90 -8.04 -19.04
N VAL A 76 -21.61 -8.39 -19.17
CA VAL A 76 -21.20 -9.78 -19.47
C VAL A 76 -21.55 -10.73 -18.33
N ALA A 77 -21.27 -10.35 -17.08
CA ALA A 77 -21.59 -11.14 -15.90
C ALA A 77 -23.11 -11.39 -15.77
N GLY A 78 -23.94 -10.39 -16.10
CA GLY A 78 -25.40 -10.52 -16.06
C GLY A 78 -25.97 -11.53 -17.05
N ARG A 79 -25.25 -11.86 -18.14
CA ARG A 79 -25.68 -12.85 -19.14
C ARG A 79 -25.48 -14.29 -18.69
N ARG A 80 -24.61 -14.55 -17.70
CA ARG A 80 -24.34 -15.91 -17.19
C ARG A 80 -23.96 -16.91 -18.29
N ASP A 81 -23.24 -16.45 -19.31
CA ASP A 81 -22.73 -17.30 -20.39
C ASP A 81 -21.29 -17.79 -20.12
N ARG A 82 -20.66 -18.41 -21.13
CA ARG A 82 -19.28 -18.93 -21.03
C ARG A 82 -18.20 -17.89 -20.67
N GLN A 83 -18.50 -16.60 -20.69
CA GLN A 83 -17.59 -15.52 -20.29
C GLN A 83 -17.86 -14.99 -18.88
N PHE A 84 -18.85 -15.56 -18.18
CA PHE A 84 -19.23 -15.16 -16.83
C PHE A 84 -18.04 -15.11 -15.87
N ILE A 85 -17.27 -16.21 -15.78
CA ILE A 85 -16.12 -16.30 -14.86
C ILE A 85 -15.05 -15.24 -15.22
N SER A 86 -14.75 -15.06 -16.51
CA SER A 86 -13.77 -14.04 -16.94
C SER A 86 -14.21 -12.62 -16.60
N ALA A 87 -15.50 -12.30 -16.73
CA ALA A 87 -16.04 -11.02 -16.32
C ALA A 87 -16.05 -10.84 -14.80
N ALA A 88 -16.37 -11.89 -14.04
CA ALA A 88 -16.31 -11.88 -12.57
C ALA A 88 -14.88 -11.68 -12.06
N ARG A 89 -13.88 -12.35 -12.68
CA ARG A 89 -12.45 -12.12 -12.40
C ARG A 89 -12.02 -10.69 -12.73
N ALA A 90 -12.48 -10.14 -13.87
CA ALA A 90 -12.21 -8.75 -14.24
C ALA A 90 -12.82 -7.75 -13.24
N LEU A 91 -14.04 -8.01 -12.75
CA LEU A 91 -14.69 -7.19 -11.72
C LEU A 91 -13.98 -7.29 -10.36
N ARG A 92 -13.49 -8.48 -9.97
CA ARG A 92 -12.62 -8.64 -8.80
C ARG A 92 -11.38 -7.76 -8.91
N ARG A 93 -10.65 -7.87 -10.03
CA ARG A 93 -9.43 -7.11 -10.29
C ARG A 93 -9.69 -5.60 -10.28
N LEU A 94 -10.75 -5.16 -10.95
CA LEU A 94 -11.10 -3.74 -11.01
C LEU A 94 -11.47 -3.18 -9.62
N ALA A 95 -12.27 -3.91 -8.84
CA ALA A 95 -12.58 -3.52 -7.46
C ALA A 95 -11.31 -3.47 -6.59
N PHE A 96 -10.37 -4.39 -6.79
CA PHE A 96 -9.09 -4.38 -6.08
C PHE A 96 -8.23 -3.17 -6.44
N ALA A 97 -8.16 -2.80 -7.71
CA ALA A 97 -7.41 -1.63 -8.20
C ALA A 97 -8.01 -0.30 -7.73
N GLU A 98 -9.32 -0.25 -7.49
CA GLU A 98 -10.02 0.91 -6.90
C GLU A 98 -10.04 0.90 -5.37
N HIS A 99 -9.33 -0.05 -4.73
CA HIS A 99 -9.31 -0.24 -3.27
C HIS A 99 -10.69 -0.55 -2.66
N ASP A 100 -11.68 -0.98 -3.46
CA ASP A 100 -12.94 -1.58 -3.01
C ASP A 100 -12.72 -3.04 -2.61
N HIS A 101 -12.02 -3.25 -1.49
CA HIS A 101 -11.74 -4.59 -0.95
C HIS A 101 -13.00 -5.41 -0.68
N PRO A 102 -14.09 -4.85 -0.09
CA PRO A 102 -15.35 -5.58 0.05
C PRO A 102 -15.96 -6.00 -1.29
N GLY A 103 -15.88 -5.16 -2.32
CA GLY A 103 -16.31 -5.49 -3.68
C GLY A 103 -15.48 -6.59 -4.31
N ALA A 104 -14.15 -6.51 -4.18
CA ALA A 104 -13.25 -7.57 -4.62
C ALA A 104 -13.58 -8.89 -3.92
N LEU A 105 -13.91 -8.87 -2.63
CA LEU A 105 -14.22 -10.08 -1.86
C LEU A 105 -15.51 -10.75 -2.35
N ARG A 106 -16.55 -9.95 -2.61
CA ARG A 106 -17.80 -10.46 -3.20
C ARG A 106 -17.55 -11.15 -4.53
N TRP A 107 -16.73 -10.56 -5.39
CA TRP A 107 -16.40 -11.15 -6.69
C TRP A 107 -15.49 -12.38 -6.57
N ALA A 108 -14.54 -12.41 -5.62
CA ALA A 108 -13.72 -13.59 -5.34
C ALA A 108 -14.59 -14.80 -4.95
N HIS A 109 -15.54 -14.60 -4.02
CA HIS A 109 -16.51 -15.65 -3.68
C HIS A 109 -17.41 -16.04 -4.86
N THR A 110 -17.82 -15.06 -5.68
CA THR A 110 -18.64 -15.33 -6.87
C THR A 110 -17.90 -16.21 -7.88
N VAL A 111 -16.60 -15.96 -8.10
CA VAL A 111 -15.77 -16.79 -8.98
C VAL A 111 -15.66 -18.22 -8.43
N LEU A 112 -15.35 -18.38 -7.14
CA LEU A 112 -15.15 -19.69 -6.51
C LEU A 112 -16.45 -20.49 -6.27
N ALA A 113 -17.62 -19.87 -6.45
CA ALA A 113 -18.91 -20.57 -6.40
C ALA A 113 -19.21 -21.36 -7.69
N GLU A 114 -18.50 -21.06 -8.78
CA GLU A 114 -18.61 -21.80 -10.05
C GLU A 114 -17.77 -23.09 -10.00
N ASP A 115 -18.18 -24.12 -10.74
CA ASP A 115 -17.49 -25.43 -10.76
C ASP A 115 -16.16 -25.35 -11.54
N HIS A 116 -15.09 -24.95 -10.86
CA HIS A 116 -13.72 -24.98 -11.34
C HIS A 116 -12.74 -25.10 -10.17
N GLU A 117 -11.53 -25.58 -10.47
CA GLU A 117 -10.46 -25.71 -9.49
C GLU A 117 -9.20 -25.01 -10.03
N ASP A 118 -9.17 -23.69 -9.86
CA ASP A 118 -8.04 -22.83 -10.25
C ASP A 118 -7.34 -22.31 -9.00
N TRP A 119 -6.08 -22.72 -8.80
CA TRP A 119 -5.28 -22.29 -7.65
C TRP A 119 -5.11 -20.77 -7.60
N ASP A 120 -5.14 -20.09 -8.75
CA ASP A 120 -4.95 -18.65 -8.82
C ASP A 120 -6.15 -17.90 -8.21
N ASP A 121 -7.37 -18.41 -8.39
CA ASP A 121 -8.56 -17.81 -7.78
C ASP A 121 -8.62 -18.00 -6.27
N TRP A 122 -8.10 -19.12 -5.76
CA TRP A 122 -7.92 -19.33 -4.33
C TRP A 122 -6.86 -18.40 -3.74
N MET A 123 -5.77 -18.16 -4.47
CA MET A 123 -4.72 -17.20 -4.09
C MET A 123 -5.30 -15.78 -4.00
N GLU A 124 -6.12 -15.40 -4.97
CA GLU A 124 -6.79 -14.10 -5.02
C GLU A 124 -7.81 -13.93 -3.89
N LEU A 125 -8.56 -14.98 -3.52
CA LEU A 125 -9.41 -14.95 -2.33
C LEU A 125 -8.59 -14.68 -1.05
N GLY A 126 -7.48 -15.39 -0.86
CA GLY A 126 -6.62 -15.21 0.32
C GLY A 126 -6.07 -13.78 0.44
N SER A 127 -5.63 -13.20 -0.67
CA SER A 127 -5.16 -11.80 -0.73
C SER A 127 -6.25 -10.81 -0.32
N VAL A 128 -7.45 -10.97 -0.89
CA VAL A 128 -8.57 -10.06 -0.61
C VAL A 128 -9.09 -10.21 0.82
N LEU A 129 -9.13 -11.43 1.37
CA LEU A 129 -9.49 -11.67 2.77
C LEU A 129 -8.55 -10.92 3.71
N ALA A 130 -7.23 -11.06 3.51
CA ALA A 130 -6.24 -10.39 4.33
C ALA A 130 -6.40 -8.86 4.25
N ARG A 131 -6.65 -8.31 3.05
CA ARG A 131 -6.92 -6.86 2.88
C ARG A 131 -8.25 -6.39 3.48
N CYS A 132 -9.21 -7.29 3.70
CA CYS A 132 -10.46 -6.99 4.42
C CYS A 132 -10.33 -7.12 5.95
N GLY A 133 -9.12 -7.31 6.47
CA GLY A 133 -8.87 -7.43 7.91
C GLY A 133 -8.92 -8.86 8.46
N GLU A 134 -9.22 -9.86 7.61
CA GLU A 134 -9.18 -11.30 7.94
C GLU A 134 -7.78 -11.86 7.68
N HIS A 135 -6.76 -11.26 8.33
CA HIS A 135 -5.34 -11.48 8.00
C HIS A 135 -4.92 -12.94 8.07
N GLU A 136 -5.11 -13.60 9.22
CA GLU A 136 -4.67 -14.99 9.41
C GLU A 136 -5.38 -15.98 8.47
N ASP A 137 -6.69 -15.80 8.28
CA ASP A 137 -7.48 -16.63 7.37
C ASP A 137 -7.07 -16.41 5.92
N GLY A 138 -6.84 -15.16 5.53
CA GLY A 138 -6.31 -14.81 4.21
C GLY A 138 -4.94 -15.45 3.96
N TRP A 139 -4.00 -15.31 4.90
CA TRP A 139 -2.66 -15.87 4.76
C TRP A 139 -2.64 -17.40 4.76
N ARG A 140 -3.49 -18.03 5.57
CA ARG A 140 -3.68 -19.50 5.52
C ARG A 140 -4.24 -19.93 4.16
N GLN A 141 -5.19 -19.19 3.62
CA GLN A 141 -5.75 -19.46 2.29
C GLN A 141 -4.69 -19.34 1.18
N LEU A 142 -3.73 -18.40 1.30
CA LEU A 142 -2.60 -18.30 0.36
C LEU A 142 -1.73 -19.58 0.39
N ASP A 143 -1.43 -20.11 1.58
CA ASP A 143 -0.68 -21.36 1.71
C ASP A 143 -1.44 -22.56 1.14
N GLU A 144 -2.75 -22.63 1.38
CA GLU A 144 -3.61 -23.67 0.82
C GLU A 144 -3.66 -23.61 -0.72
N ALA A 145 -3.64 -22.41 -1.31
CA ALA A 145 -3.57 -22.19 -2.75
C ALA A 145 -2.23 -22.65 -3.35
N VAL A 146 -1.10 -22.38 -2.69
CA VAL A 146 0.21 -22.94 -3.08
C VAL A 146 0.19 -24.47 -3.03
N ALA A 147 -0.37 -25.04 -1.94
CA ALA A 147 -0.48 -26.48 -1.80
C ALA A 147 -1.36 -27.09 -2.90
N LEU A 148 -2.45 -26.42 -3.29
CA LEU A 148 -3.28 -26.83 -4.42
C LEU A 148 -2.49 -26.80 -5.74
N CYS A 149 -1.82 -25.68 -6.05
CA CYS A 149 -0.97 -25.54 -7.23
C CYS A 149 0.07 -26.66 -7.33
N SER A 150 0.73 -27.00 -6.22
CA SER A 150 1.73 -28.08 -6.20
C SER A 150 1.18 -29.45 -6.63
N ARG A 151 -0.13 -29.69 -6.44
CA ARG A 151 -0.81 -30.95 -6.80
C ARG A 151 -1.40 -30.91 -8.20
N THR A 152 -1.97 -29.78 -8.62
CA THR A 152 -2.76 -29.67 -9.85
C THR A 152 -1.98 -29.07 -11.03
N ALA A 153 -1.02 -28.20 -10.76
CA ALA A 153 -0.21 -27.48 -11.75
C ALA A 153 1.24 -27.27 -11.23
N PRO A 154 2.04 -28.34 -11.07
CA PRO A 154 3.37 -28.26 -10.47
C PRO A 154 4.33 -27.37 -11.27
N ASP A 155 4.16 -27.25 -12.58
CA ASP A 155 4.96 -26.36 -13.44
C ASP A 155 4.72 -24.86 -13.10
N ASP A 156 3.56 -24.53 -12.54
CA ASP A 156 3.22 -23.17 -12.09
C ASP A 156 3.65 -22.89 -10.64
N LEU A 157 4.24 -23.86 -9.94
CA LEU A 157 4.59 -23.71 -8.52
C LEU A 157 5.51 -22.49 -8.24
N PRO A 158 6.56 -22.19 -9.04
CA PRO A 158 7.37 -20.99 -8.83
C PRO A 158 6.53 -19.70 -8.88
N LYS A 159 5.56 -19.62 -9.81
CA LYS A 159 4.63 -18.50 -9.92
C LYS A 159 3.71 -18.39 -8.70
N ALA A 160 3.17 -19.51 -8.22
CA ALA A 160 2.32 -19.52 -7.03
C ALA A 160 3.09 -19.09 -5.76
N LEU A 161 4.34 -19.54 -5.60
CA LEU A 161 5.21 -19.11 -4.49
C LEU A 161 5.51 -17.61 -4.55
N GLY A 162 5.82 -17.07 -5.73
CA GLY A 162 6.00 -15.63 -5.95
C GLY A 162 4.76 -14.83 -5.57
N LYS A 163 3.58 -15.21 -6.09
CA LYS A 163 2.30 -14.56 -5.76
C LYS A 163 1.99 -14.58 -4.26
N ARG A 164 2.23 -15.69 -3.57
CA ARG A 164 2.05 -15.76 -2.11
C ARG A 164 2.91 -14.73 -1.39
N ALA A 165 4.20 -14.62 -1.74
CA ALA A 165 5.10 -13.65 -1.12
C ALA A 165 4.63 -12.20 -1.39
N GLU A 166 4.23 -11.89 -2.62
CA GLU A 166 3.69 -10.59 -3.02
C GLU A 166 2.41 -10.24 -2.24
N TYR A 167 1.47 -11.17 -2.10
CA TYR A 167 0.23 -10.93 -1.37
C TYR A 167 0.41 -10.85 0.15
N LEU A 168 1.37 -11.58 0.73
CA LEU A 168 1.75 -11.40 2.13
C LEU A 168 2.28 -9.98 2.38
N LEU A 169 3.18 -9.49 1.53
CA LEU A 169 3.66 -8.12 1.62
C LEU A 169 2.51 -7.11 1.44
N GLY A 170 1.71 -7.27 0.38
CA GLY A 170 0.61 -6.36 0.05
C GLY A 170 -0.56 -6.38 1.05
N SER A 171 -0.54 -7.29 2.02
CA SER A 171 -1.47 -7.33 3.15
C SER A 171 -0.79 -7.01 4.50
N LEU A 172 0.43 -6.47 4.46
CA LEU A 172 1.22 -6.06 5.63
C LEU A 172 1.51 -7.22 6.60
N ALA A 173 1.76 -8.42 6.06
CA ALA A 173 2.22 -9.54 6.87
C ALA A 173 3.55 -9.21 7.59
N PRO A 174 3.74 -9.65 8.84
CA PRO A 174 4.97 -9.39 9.57
C PRO A 174 6.18 -10.10 8.91
N PRO A 175 7.42 -9.61 9.12
CA PRO A 175 8.62 -10.22 8.57
C PRO A 175 8.73 -11.73 8.82
N ASP A 176 8.33 -12.21 10.00
CA ASP A 176 8.38 -13.64 10.35
C ASP A 176 7.47 -14.52 9.50
N ARG A 177 6.45 -13.94 8.86
CA ARG A 177 5.57 -14.62 7.92
C ARG A 177 6.03 -14.45 6.47
N PHE A 178 6.48 -13.24 6.13
CA PHE A 178 6.92 -12.89 4.78
C PHE A 178 8.24 -13.56 4.40
N VAL A 179 9.26 -13.52 5.27
CA VAL A 179 10.62 -13.97 4.96
C VAL A 179 10.66 -15.44 4.52
N PRO A 180 10.07 -16.42 5.24
CA PRO A 180 10.09 -17.81 4.79
C PRO A 180 9.41 -18.02 3.42
N ALA A 181 8.30 -17.31 3.18
CA ALA A 181 7.58 -17.39 1.91
C ALA A 181 8.39 -16.80 0.74
N ALA A 182 9.04 -15.66 0.96
CA ALA A 182 9.90 -15.01 -0.02
C ALA A 182 11.18 -15.82 -0.30
N GLU A 183 11.79 -16.44 0.71
CA GLU A 183 12.91 -17.36 0.52
C GLU A 183 12.54 -18.56 -0.36
N GLU A 184 11.35 -19.15 -0.15
CA GLU A 184 10.83 -20.22 -1.02
C GLU A 184 10.60 -19.75 -2.45
N ALA A 185 10.02 -18.56 -2.63
CA ALA A 185 9.79 -17.97 -3.94
C ALA A 185 11.11 -17.73 -4.70
N VAL A 186 12.09 -17.08 -4.07
CA VAL A 186 13.39 -16.77 -4.69
C VAL A 186 14.20 -18.05 -4.97
N ARG A 187 14.05 -19.09 -4.16
CA ARG A 187 14.68 -20.40 -4.42
C ARG A 187 14.05 -21.11 -5.62
N ALA A 188 12.73 -20.98 -5.80
CA ALA A 188 12.01 -21.56 -6.92
C ALA A 188 12.22 -20.77 -8.23
N ASP A 189 12.32 -19.45 -8.14
CA ASP A 189 12.61 -18.56 -9.25
C ASP A 189 13.53 -17.40 -8.82
N ALA A 190 14.82 -17.54 -9.14
CA ALA A 190 15.83 -16.55 -8.80
C ALA A 190 15.70 -15.25 -9.62
N ALA A 191 14.93 -15.26 -10.71
CA ALA A 191 14.71 -14.10 -11.59
C ALA A 191 13.60 -13.16 -11.07
N ASN A 192 12.86 -13.55 -10.03
CA ASN A 192 11.92 -12.64 -9.36
C ASN A 192 12.68 -11.61 -8.52
N SER A 193 13.20 -10.58 -9.19
CA SER A 193 14.00 -9.49 -8.60
C SER A 193 13.20 -8.66 -7.59
N TRP A 194 11.89 -8.53 -7.81
CA TRP A 194 10.99 -7.79 -6.94
C TRP A 194 10.88 -8.42 -5.54
N VAL A 195 10.49 -9.70 -5.47
CA VAL A 195 10.40 -10.42 -4.19
C VAL A 195 11.78 -10.51 -3.53
N ALA A 196 12.84 -10.67 -4.33
CA ALA A 196 14.21 -10.72 -3.82
C ALA A 196 14.69 -9.38 -3.21
N LEU A 197 14.32 -8.23 -3.79
CA LEU A 197 14.63 -6.92 -3.23
C LEU A 197 14.02 -6.79 -1.84
N LEU A 198 12.72 -7.06 -1.71
CA LEU A 198 12.02 -6.92 -0.43
C LEU A 198 12.45 -7.97 0.61
N LEU A 199 12.82 -9.17 0.17
CA LEU A 199 13.46 -10.15 1.05
C LEU A 199 14.77 -9.62 1.65
N GLY A 200 15.59 -8.93 0.85
CA GLY A 200 16.83 -8.32 1.31
C GLY A 200 16.61 -7.30 2.43
N TRP A 201 15.60 -6.44 2.28
CA TRP A 201 15.23 -5.47 3.32
C TRP A 201 14.60 -6.14 4.55
N ALA A 202 13.78 -7.17 4.36
CA ALA A 202 13.23 -7.95 5.48
C ALA A 202 14.31 -8.69 6.27
N TYR A 203 15.41 -9.10 5.64
CA TYR A 203 16.58 -9.63 6.36
C TYR A 203 17.22 -8.62 7.29
N LEU A 204 17.25 -7.33 6.93
CA LEU A 204 17.76 -6.30 7.84
C LEU A 204 16.93 -6.25 9.12
N VAL A 205 15.59 -6.29 9.01
CA VAL A 205 14.66 -6.30 10.17
C VAL A 205 14.82 -7.54 11.03
N GLN A 206 15.18 -8.69 10.43
CA GLN A 206 15.52 -9.90 11.18
C GLN A 206 16.99 -9.93 11.66
N TYR A 207 17.74 -8.84 11.51
CA TYR A 207 19.14 -8.71 11.90
C TYR A 207 20.07 -9.70 11.18
N ARG A 208 19.66 -10.15 9.99
CA ARG A 208 20.38 -11.07 9.10
C ARG A 208 21.21 -10.29 8.08
N PHE A 209 22.08 -9.38 8.57
CA PHE A 209 22.79 -8.41 7.74
C PHE A 209 23.67 -9.04 6.65
N THR A 210 24.31 -10.17 6.96
CA THR A 210 25.10 -10.92 5.97
C THR A 210 24.24 -11.44 4.82
N ASP A 211 23.04 -11.96 5.12
CA ASP A 211 22.13 -12.47 4.10
C ASP A 211 21.59 -11.32 3.23
N ALA A 212 21.30 -10.17 3.85
CA ALA A 212 20.90 -8.94 3.16
C ALA A 212 21.99 -8.46 2.19
N GLU A 213 23.24 -8.36 2.65
CA GLU A 213 24.37 -7.94 1.80
C GLU A 213 24.57 -8.91 0.63
N GLN A 214 24.59 -10.22 0.89
CA GLN A 214 24.81 -11.23 -0.15
C GLN A 214 23.72 -11.20 -1.22
N LEU A 215 22.45 -11.06 -0.80
CA LEU A 215 21.33 -10.96 -1.71
C LEU A 215 21.36 -9.66 -2.52
N GLY A 216 21.63 -8.51 -1.88
CA GLY A 216 21.77 -7.23 -2.56
C GLY A 216 22.90 -7.23 -3.59
N LEU A 217 24.07 -7.77 -3.24
CA LEU A 217 25.21 -7.92 -4.16
C LEU A 217 24.91 -8.86 -5.33
N ARG A 218 24.09 -9.91 -5.14
CA ARG A 218 23.63 -10.76 -6.24
C ARG A 218 22.78 -9.93 -7.21
N LEU A 219 21.79 -9.21 -6.70
CA LEU A 219 20.85 -8.44 -7.51
C LEU A 219 21.53 -7.27 -8.24
N LEU A 220 22.52 -6.61 -7.62
CA LEU A 220 23.32 -5.57 -8.28
C LEU A 220 24.17 -6.08 -9.45
N ARG A 221 24.49 -7.39 -9.52
CA ARG A 221 25.13 -7.96 -10.72
C ARG A 221 24.17 -8.05 -11.89
N GLU A 222 22.87 -8.14 -11.61
CA GLU A 222 21.80 -8.20 -12.61
C GLU A 222 21.37 -6.78 -13.01
N ASN A 223 21.21 -5.86 -12.04
CA ASN A 223 20.88 -4.46 -12.25
C ASN A 223 21.77 -3.53 -11.38
N PRO A 224 22.93 -3.08 -11.88
CA PRO A 224 23.89 -2.32 -11.07
C PRO A 224 23.46 -0.88 -10.77
N THR A 225 22.47 -0.36 -11.49
CA THR A 225 22.00 1.04 -11.37
C THR A 225 20.77 1.18 -10.48
N GLU A 226 20.37 0.12 -9.78
CA GLU A 226 19.21 0.16 -8.89
C GLU A 226 19.59 0.78 -7.54
N ASP A 227 19.13 2.00 -7.28
CA ASP A 227 19.47 2.78 -6.09
C ASP A 227 19.00 2.09 -4.80
N LEU A 228 17.82 1.45 -4.82
CA LEU A 228 17.32 0.70 -3.66
C LEU A 228 18.23 -0.47 -3.28
N LEU A 229 18.88 -1.11 -4.25
CA LEU A 229 19.82 -2.20 -4.00
C LEU A 229 21.18 -1.69 -3.51
N GLN A 230 21.63 -0.52 -3.98
CA GLN A 230 22.83 0.12 -3.46
C GLN A 230 22.62 0.48 -1.98
N ASN A 231 21.51 1.15 -1.66
CA ASN A 231 21.12 1.52 -0.30
C ASN A 231 21.00 0.29 0.62
N LEU A 232 20.42 -0.81 0.14
CA LEU A 232 20.34 -2.08 0.87
C LEU A 232 21.74 -2.59 1.27
N VAL A 233 22.67 -2.64 0.31
CA VAL A 233 24.04 -3.14 0.55
C VAL A 233 24.81 -2.20 1.48
N GLU A 234 24.67 -0.89 1.31
CA GLU A 234 25.31 0.11 2.18
C GLU A 234 24.79 0.02 3.61
N THR A 235 23.49 -0.14 3.79
CA THR A 235 22.84 -0.31 5.10
C THR A 235 23.32 -1.61 5.77
N ALA A 236 23.31 -2.73 5.02
CA ALA A 236 23.78 -4.01 5.52
C ALA A 236 25.24 -3.94 6.01
N ARG A 237 26.14 -3.32 5.22
CA ARG A 237 27.55 -3.13 5.59
C ARG A 237 27.73 -2.22 6.79
N THR A 238 26.96 -1.15 6.87
CA THR A 238 26.99 -0.22 8.00
C THR A 238 26.60 -0.95 9.28
N MET A 239 25.53 -1.75 9.24
CA MET A 239 25.09 -2.54 10.40
C MET A 239 26.09 -3.64 10.78
N LEU A 240 26.67 -4.34 9.80
CA LEU A 240 27.76 -5.29 10.05
C LEU A 240 28.95 -4.61 10.75
N GLY A 241 29.39 -3.45 10.23
CA GLY A 241 30.47 -2.67 10.84
C GLY A 241 30.13 -2.19 12.24
N ILE A 242 28.89 -1.80 12.52
CA ILE A 242 28.43 -1.47 13.87
C ILE A 242 28.56 -2.70 14.77
N VAL A 243 28.02 -3.86 14.38
CA VAL A 243 28.05 -5.10 15.19
C VAL A 243 29.48 -5.58 15.45
N GLU A 244 30.37 -5.48 14.47
CA GLU A 244 31.79 -5.84 14.61
C GLU A 244 32.51 -4.90 15.57
N ASN A 245 32.27 -3.58 15.48
CA ASN A 245 32.87 -2.57 16.35
C ASN A 245 32.21 -2.50 17.74
N ALA A 246 30.98 -2.97 17.86
CA ALA A 246 30.17 -2.97 19.07
C ALA A 246 30.79 -3.84 20.17
N HIS A 247 31.48 -4.93 19.80
CA HIS A 247 32.28 -5.75 20.73
C HIS A 247 33.38 -4.93 21.44
N ALA A 248 33.87 -3.84 20.84
CA ALA A 248 34.85 -2.96 21.46
C ALA A 248 34.22 -1.80 22.28
N LYS A 249 32.91 -1.57 22.15
CA LYS A 249 32.17 -0.43 22.73
C LYS A 249 31.01 -0.82 23.65
N ASP A 250 30.86 -2.10 23.99
CA ASP A 250 29.79 -2.64 24.83
C ASP A 250 28.36 -2.36 24.31
N ILE A 251 28.21 -2.22 22.99
CA ILE A 251 26.92 -2.08 22.32
C ILE A 251 26.42 -3.49 22.00
N THR A 252 25.17 -3.81 22.32
CA THR A 252 24.57 -5.11 21.99
C THR A 252 23.67 -5.03 20.75
N LEU A 253 23.36 -6.18 20.13
CA LEU A 253 22.31 -6.22 19.09
C LEU A 253 20.97 -5.72 19.63
N GLU A 254 20.70 -5.94 20.93
CA GLU A 254 19.48 -5.46 21.58
C GLU A 254 19.46 -3.94 21.70
N ASP A 255 20.61 -3.29 21.87
CA ASP A 255 20.70 -1.84 21.82
C ASP A 255 20.38 -1.30 20.42
N ILE A 256 20.82 -1.99 19.36
CA ILE A 256 20.45 -1.65 17.98
C ILE A 256 18.94 -1.84 17.79
N ARG A 257 18.36 -2.96 18.28
CA ARG A 257 16.91 -3.19 18.19
C ARG A 257 16.10 -2.10 18.85
N ARG A 258 16.55 -1.66 20.03
CA ARG A 258 15.90 -0.61 20.79
C ARG A 258 15.88 0.74 20.08
N THR A 259 16.75 0.96 19.08
CA THR A 259 16.69 2.18 18.26
C THR A 259 15.54 2.20 17.27
N GLY A 260 15.07 1.04 16.80
CA GLY A 260 13.98 0.95 15.83
C GLY A 260 14.26 1.44 14.41
N LEU A 261 15.48 1.90 14.14
CA LEU A 261 15.81 2.55 12.87
C LEU A 261 15.60 1.62 11.67
N ILE A 262 15.86 0.33 11.85
CA ILE A 262 15.75 -0.66 10.76
C ILE A 262 14.28 -1.00 10.49
N GLU A 263 13.49 -1.17 11.54
CA GLU A 263 12.04 -1.37 11.46
C GLU A 263 11.35 -0.19 10.78
N MET A 264 11.78 1.03 11.11
CA MET A 264 11.25 2.28 10.54
C MET A 264 11.62 2.39 9.05
N ALA A 265 12.87 2.13 8.68
CA ALA A 265 13.31 2.12 7.28
C ALA A 265 12.57 1.04 6.44
N TRP A 266 12.36 -0.15 7.02
CA TRP A 266 11.55 -1.19 6.38
C TRP A 266 10.10 -0.75 6.17
N GLN A 267 9.48 -0.16 7.19
CA GLN A 267 8.13 0.36 7.10
C GLN A 267 8.03 1.42 6.01
N GLN A 268 8.92 2.43 6.02
CA GLN A 268 8.95 3.49 5.01
C GLN A 268 9.10 2.93 3.58
N LEU A 269 10.04 2.00 3.36
CA LEU A 269 10.22 1.38 2.05
C LEU A 269 8.98 0.59 1.62
N ARG A 270 8.44 -0.23 2.52
CA ARG A 270 7.23 -1.03 2.24
C ARG A 270 6.07 -0.11 1.89
N ASP A 271 5.89 0.96 2.67
CA ASP A 271 4.77 1.87 2.49
C ASP A 271 4.94 2.67 1.19
N GLN A 272 6.15 3.08 0.83
CA GLN A 272 6.47 3.70 -0.47
C GLN A 272 6.15 2.77 -1.64
N VAL A 273 6.56 1.51 -1.52
CA VAL A 273 6.29 0.47 -2.51
C VAL A 273 4.79 0.21 -2.68
N LEU A 274 4.03 0.28 -1.58
CA LEU A 274 2.59 0.06 -1.60
C LEU A 274 1.78 1.32 -1.91
N GLY A 275 2.43 2.49 -2.01
CA GLY A 275 1.76 3.79 -2.15
C GLY A 275 0.93 4.17 -0.91
N THR A 276 1.35 3.71 0.27
CA THR A 276 0.73 4.01 1.57
C THR A 276 1.60 4.93 2.42
N ASP A 277 2.71 5.42 1.88
CA ASP A 277 3.62 6.39 2.51
C ASP A 277 2.99 7.78 2.68
N LEU A 278 3.70 8.68 3.36
CA LEU A 278 3.21 10.03 3.67
C LEU A 278 2.99 10.88 2.41
N ASP A 279 3.90 10.85 1.44
CA ASP A 279 3.75 11.62 0.19
C ASP A 279 2.51 11.20 -0.58
N SER A 280 2.31 9.88 -0.72
CA SER A 280 1.11 9.30 -1.32
C SER A 280 -0.16 9.71 -0.57
N ALA A 281 -0.12 9.73 0.76
CA ALA A 281 -1.25 10.12 1.61
C ALA A 281 -1.60 11.61 1.45
N LEU A 282 -0.60 12.50 1.41
CA LEU A 282 -0.78 13.93 1.23
C LEU A 282 -1.35 14.26 -0.16
N ALA A 283 -0.83 13.60 -1.20
CA ALA A 283 -1.36 13.74 -2.56
C ALA A 283 -2.83 13.29 -2.65
N ALA A 284 -3.18 12.17 -2.03
CA ALA A 284 -4.56 11.70 -1.98
C ALA A 284 -5.47 12.63 -1.15
N LEU A 285 -4.94 13.25 -0.09
CA LEU A 285 -5.68 14.21 0.72
C LEU A 285 -6.03 15.46 -0.06
N ASP A 286 -5.15 15.96 -0.92
CA ASP A 286 -5.39 17.16 -1.73
C ASP A 286 -6.64 17.04 -2.62
N ASP A 287 -6.90 15.85 -3.16
CA ASP A 287 -8.05 15.55 -4.01
C ASP A 287 -9.39 15.64 -3.27
N VAL A 288 -9.39 15.39 -1.95
CA VAL A 288 -10.61 15.31 -1.12
C VAL A 288 -10.68 16.38 -0.03
N LEU A 289 -9.69 17.27 0.05
CA LEU A 289 -9.58 18.25 1.12
C LEU A 289 -10.80 19.22 1.12
N PRO A 290 -11.51 19.37 2.26
CA PRO A 290 -12.62 20.31 2.40
C PRO A 290 -12.19 21.76 2.11
N ALA A 291 -13.08 22.54 1.49
CA ALA A 291 -12.79 23.93 1.12
C ALA A 291 -12.44 24.82 2.32
N ASP A 292 -13.15 24.64 3.45
CA ASP A 292 -12.91 25.41 4.67
C ASP A 292 -11.55 25.09 5.28
N LEU A 293 -11.14 23.82 5.29
CA LEU A 293 -9.81 23.41 5.74
C LEU A 293 -8.72 23.97 4.81
N ARG A 294 -8.88 23.82 3.50
CA ARG A 294 -7.95 24.36 2.49
C ARG A 294 -7.73 25.87 2.65
N ALA A 295 -8.76 26.63 3.02
CA ALA A 295 -8.67 28.07 3.23
C ALA A 295 -7.82 28.47 4.47
N THR A 296 -7.57 27.54 5.39
CA THR A 296 -6.75 27.78 6.59
C THR A 296 -5.27 27.44 6.42
N LEU A 297 -4.96 26.64 5.39
CA LEU A 297 -3.61 26.17 5.08
C LEU A 297 -2.80 27.27 4.41
N ARG A 298 -1.54 27.41 4.81
CA ARG A 298 -0.60 28.30 4.13
C ARG A 298 0.07 27.55 2.97
N PRO A 299 0.42 28.22 1.86
CA PRO A 299 1.20 27.58 0.81
C PRO A 299 2.49 26.99 1.38
N GLY A 300 2.83 25.75 1.02
CA GLY A 300 4.14 25.17 1.34
C GLY A 300 5.27 25.90 0.62
N ALA A 301 6.49 25.71 1.13
CA ALA A 301 7.72 26.22 0.52
C ALA A 301 8.82 25.16 0.58
N PRO A 302 9.71 25.08 -0.43
CA PRO A 302 10.84 24.17 -0.38
C PRO A 302 11.79 24.56 0.77
N ILE A 303 12.05 23.61 1.66
CA ILE A 303 12.86 23.81 2.87
C ILE A 303 14.33 24.10 2.57
N SER A 304 14.81 23.78 1.37
CA SER A 304 16.19 24.05 0.92
C SER A 304 16.60 25.53 0.99
N ASP A 305 15.64 26.45 1.09
CA ASP A 305 15.87 27.90 1.18
C ASP A 305 15.93 28.42 2.63
N GLU A 306 15.65 27.58 3.64
CA GLU A 306 15.61 28.00 5.04
C GLU A 306 16.95 27.84 5.77
N THR A 307 17.34 28.92 6.44
CA THR A 307 18.48 28.91 7.36
C THR A 307 17.97 28.28 8.66
N GLU A 308 18.45 27.09 9.03
CA GLU A 308 17.97 26.22 10.15
C GLU A 308 17.00 25.08 9.79
N SER A 309 16.99 24.64 8.52
CA SER A 309 16.25 23.45 8.08
C SER A 309 16.47 22.20 8.93
N ASP A 310 17.68 22.01 9.47
CA ASP A 310 18.07 20.86 10.30
C ASP A 310 17.21 20.73 11.58
N LYS A 311 16.48 21.77 11.99
CA LYS A 311 15.58 21.77 13.17
C LYS A 311 14.16 21.31 12.91
N ILE A 312 13.75 21.15 11.64
CA ILE A 312 12.37 20.84 11.27
C ILE A 312 12.06 19.37 11.53
N GLY A 313 13.04 18.47 11.39
CA GLY A 313 12.85 17.03 11.48
C GLY A 313 12.56 16.42 10.10
N SER A 314 13.13 15.24 9.84
CA SER A 314 13.13 14.57 8.53
C SER A 314 12.25 13.30 8.46
N ILE A 315 11.45 13.01 9.49
CA ILE A 315 10.56 11.85 9.53
C ILE A 315 9.19 12.20 8.94
N ALA A 316 8.63 13.36 9.31
CA ALA A 316 7.32 13.81 8.80
C ALA A 316 7.19 15.33 8.68
N ALA A 317 7.86 16.09 9.56
CA ALA A 317 7.68 17.53 9.62
C ALA A 317 8.14 18.25 8.33
N GLU A 318 9.26 17.82 7.74
CA GLU A 318 9.74 18.31 6.45
C GLU A 318 8.70 18.15 5.33
N ASP A 319 8.14 16.94 5.17
CA ASP A 319 7.13 16.66 4.13
C ASP A 319 5.84 17.47 4.35
N LEU A 320 5.40 17.60 5.62
CA LEU A 320 4.21 18.37 5.96
C LEU A 320 4.37 19.86 5.65
N VAL A 321 5.52 20.45 6.00
CA VAL A 321 5.82 21.86 5.72
C VAL A 321 5.98 22.12 4.22
N ALA A 322 6.61 21.18 3.51
CA ALA A 322 6.74 21.25 2.05
C ALA A 322 5.36 21.21 1.36
N TRP A 323 4.42 20.43 1.90
CA TRP A 323 3.03 20.40 1.46
C TRP A 323 2.29 21.71 1.80
N HIS A 324 2.24 22.05 3.09
CA HIS A 324 1.64 23.29 3.59
C HIS A 324 2.40 23.80 4.82
N ASP A 325 2.88 25.06 4.77
CA ASP A 325 3.61 25.72 5.86
C ASP A 325 2.67 26.12 7.02
N GLY A 326 2.09 25.11 7.65
CA GLY A 326 1.22 25.24 8.80
C GLY A 326 -0.17 25.82 8.49
N GLN A 327 -0.84 26.14 9.59
CA GLN A 327 -2.20 26.67 9.62
C GLN A 327 -2.26 27.99 10.39
N GLN A 328 -3.36 28.74 10.25
CA GLN A 328 -3.59 29.93 11.06
C GLN A 328 -3.84 29.51 12.54
N PRO A 329 -3.26 30.20 13.54
CA PRO A 329 -3.58 29.94 14.94
C PRO A 329 -5.10 29.99 15.21
N GLY A 330 -5.58 29.01 15.98
CA GLY A 330 -6.99 28.82 16.31
C GLY A 330 -7.84 28.15 15.21
N SER A 331 -7.24 27.73 14.09
CA SER A 331 -8.00 27.13 12.97
C SER A 331 -8.14 25.60 13.03
N GLY A 332 -7.63 24.93 14.06
CA GLY A 332 -7.57 23.46 14.09
C GLY A 332 -8.93 22.74 14.07
N ALA A 333 -10.01 23.43 14.46
CA ALA A 333 -11.37 22.90 14.31
C ALA A 333 -11.78 22.60 12.86
N ALA A 334 -11.09 23.18 11.87
CA ALA A 334 -11.35 22.95 10.45
C ALA A 334 -11.11 21.50 10.01
N TRP A 335 -10.32 20.72 10.76
CA TRP A 335 -10.16 19.28 10.54
C TRP A 335 -11.39 18.46 10.92
N GLY A 336 -12.36 19.04 11.66
CA GLY A 336 -13.54 18.33 12.14
C GLY A 336 -13.24 17.28 13.22
N LEU A 337 -12.10 17.39 13.88
CA LEU A 337 -11.68 16.49 14.96
C LEU A 337 -12.25 16.93 16.32
N ALA A 338 -12.26 16.00 17.27
CA ALA A 338 -12.71 16.28 18.63
C ALA A 338 -11.82 17.31 19.35
N GLU A 339 -10.53 17.32 19.05
CA GLU A 339 -9.56 18.27 19.58
C GLU A 339 -9.03 19.17 18.45
N PRO A 340 -8.88 20.49 18.68
CA PRO A 340 -8.64 21.47 17.61
C PRO A 340 -7.16 21.58 17.25
N PHE A 341 -6.51 20.47 16.93
CA PHE A 341 -5.13 20.49 16.46
C PHE A 341 -5.01 21.14 15.08
N ARG A 342 -3.96 21.95 14.90
CA ARG A 342 -3.61 22.57 13.61
C ARG A 342 -2.15 22.26 13.25
N LEU A 343 -1.84 22.29 11.96
CA LEU A 343 -0.46 22.15 11.49
C LEU A 343 0.40 23.31 12.01
N MET A 344 1.59 22.98 12.50
CA MET A 344 2.61 23.97 12.85
C MET A 344 3.31 24.47 11.58
N SER A 345 3.65 25.75 11.54
CA SER A 345 4.49 26.33 10.49
C SER A 345 5.96 26.13 10.79
N THR A 346 6.83 26.25 9.78
CA THR A 346 8.28 26.10 9.92
C THR A 346 8.83 27.02 11.02
N ALA A 347 8.38 28.27 11.02
CA ALA A 347 8.78 29.26 12.00
C ALA A 347 8.42 28.86 13.44
N GLU A 348 7.29 28.17 13.64
CA GLU A 348 6.87 27.69 14.96
C GLU A 348 7.68 26.49 15.41
N ILE A 349 7.97 25.55 14.48
CA ILE A 349 8.81 24.39 14.76
C ILE A 349 10.22 24.85 15.14
N ILE A 350 10.84 25.71 14.33
CA ILE A 350 12.19 26.25 14.59
C ILE A 350 12.24 27.02 15.91
N ALA A 351 11.26 27.88 16.18
CA ALA A 351 11.23 28.68 17.41
C ALA A 351 11.17 27.78 18.65
N MET A 352 10.31 26.77 18.63
CA MET A 352 10.15 25.85 19.74
C MET A 352 11.37 24.92 19.92
N SER A 353 11.94 24.39 18.83
CA SER A 353 13.19 23.61 18.90
C SER A 353 14.32 24.45 19.50
N THR A 354 14.43 25.72 19.10
CA THR A 354 15.43 26.65 19.65
C THR A 354 15.20 26.95 21.12
N GLU A 355 13.94 27.07 21.56
CA GLU A 355 13.59 27.28 22.98
C GLU A 355 13.98 26.07 23.84
N ILE A 356 13.65 24.87 23.37
CA ILE A 356 13.98 23.61 24.06
C ILE A 356 15.50 23.43 24.17
N GLU A 357 16.24 23.66 23.08
CA GLU A 357 17.71 23.59 23.07
C GLU A 357 18.36 24.61 24.03
N ALA A 358 17.75 25.79 24.19
CA ALA A 358 18.29 26.83 25.05
C ALA A 358 18.13 26.52 26.54
N ASP A 359 17.08 25.81 26.95
CA ASP A 359 16.84 25.42 28.35
C ASP A 359 16.13 24.06 28.49
N GLN A 360 16.84 22.99 28.15
CA GLN A 360 16.33 21.62 28.22
C GLN A 360 15.74 21.24 29.60
N ALA A 361 16.29 21.81 30.68
CA ALA A 361 15.83 21.53 32.05
C ALA A 361 14.43 22.12 32.34
N ALA A 362 14.03 23.18 31.62
CA ALA A 362 12.69 23.76 31.67
C ALA A 362 11.67 22.97 30.82
N HIS A 363 12.14 22.08 29.94
CA HIS A 363 11.33 21.29 29.01
C HIS A 363 11.46 19.78 29.26
N PRO A 364 11.08 19.26 30.45
CA PRO A 364 11.24 17.85 30.79
C PRO A 364 10.39 16.90 29.93
N ASP A 365 9.34 17.41 29.28
CA ASP A 365 8.50 16.63 28.36
C ASP A 365 9.19 16.36 27.00
N TRP A 366 10.37 16.93 26.75
CA TRP A 366 11.09 16.84 25.46
C TRP A 366 12.48 16.21 25.64
N PRO A 367 12.59 14.93 25.99
CA PRO A 367 13.86 14.34 26.41
C PRO A 367 14.90 14.30 25.28
N GLU A 368 16.16 14.65 25.61
CA GLU A 368 17.29 14.60 24.65
C GLU A 368 17.60 13.20 24.11
N ASN A 369 17.21 12.16 24.84
CA ASN A 369 17.50 10.77 24.51
C ASN A 369 16.40 10.10 23.67
N GLU A 370 15.48 10.89 23.12
CA GLU A 370 14.39 10.45 22.25
C GLU A 370 14.45 11.23 20.93
N ILE A 371 14.13 10.55 19.83
CA ILE A 371 13.92 11.19 18.54
C ILE A 371 12.44 11.60 18.49
N TRP A 372 12.18 12.90 18.28
CA TRP A 372 10.83 13.44 18.20
C TRP A 372 10.73 14.58 17.17
N GLU A 373 9.56 14.73 16.55
CA GLU A 373 9.23 15.82 15.64
C GLU A 373 7.83 16.35 15.92
N GLN A 374 7.72 17.63 16.19
CA GLN A 374 6.44 18.29 16.44
C GLN A 374 5.80 18.75 15.13
N VAL A 375 4.60 18.25 14.86
CA VAL A 375 3.92 18.46 13.57
C VAL A 375 2.63 19.26 13.70
N MET A 376 1.96 19.18 14.86
CA MET A 376 0.72 19.90 15.12
C MET A 376 0.63 20.41 16.56
N THR A 377 -0.15 21.47 16.77
CA THR A 377 -0.44 22.04 18.10
C THR A 377 -1.93 22.34 18.26
N ASP A 378 -2.45 22.25 19.49
CA ASP A 378 -3.81 22.69 19.83
C ASP A 378 -3.89 24.16 20.27
N ASP A 379 -2.79 24.91 20.20
CA ASP A 379 -2.61 26.28 20.70
C ASP A 379 -2.80 26.46 22.23
N ALA A 380 -3.09 25.38 22.96
CA ALA A 380 -3.28 25.36 24.41
C ALA A 380 -2.12 24.68 25.16
N GLY A 381 -1.11 24.21 24.44
CA GLY A 381 0.10 23.60 24.98
C GLY A 381 0.17 22.09 24.81
N ALA A 382 -0.74 21.47 24.05
CA ALA A 382 -0.59 20.09 23.60
C ALA A 382 -0.06 20.05 22.16
N TYR A 383 0.67 18.97 21.85
CA TYR A 383 1.29 18.76 20.55
C TYR A 383 0.98 17.36 20.03
N LEU A 384 0.85 17.24 18.72
CA LEU A 384 1.03 15.95 18.05
C LEU A 384 2.49 15.86 17.63
N VAL A 385 3.11 14.77 18.06
CA VAL A 385 4.55 14.54 17.95
C VAL A 385 4.76 13.18 17.31
N VAL A 386 5.59 13.13 16.29
CA VAL A 386 6.12 11.87 15.76
C VAL A 386 7.30 11.48 16.63
N VAL A 387 7.23 10.33 17.28
CA VAL A 387 8.30 9.82 18.15
C VAL A 387 9.04 8.66 17.50
N ALA A 388 9.97 8.05 18.22
CA ALA A 388 10.69 6.86 17.76
C ALA A 388 9.74 5.81 17.16
N PHE A 389 10.22 5.09 16.14
CA PHE A 389 9.44 4.16 15.31
C PHE A 389 8.34 4.83 14.45
N GLY A 390 8.33 6.15 14.34
CA GLY A 390 7.41 6.90 13.49
C GLY A 390 6.00 7.05 14.05
N ALA A 391 5.75 6.58 15.28
CA ALA A 391 4.43 6.63 15.89
C ALA A 391 3.99 8.07 16.15
N LEU A 392 2.72 8.37 15.84
CA LEU A 392 2.13 9.67 16.14
C LEU A 392 1.49 9.61 17.52
N VAL A 393 2.02 10.42 18.44
CA VAL A 393 1.51 10.53 19.81
C VAL A 393 1.06 11.94 20.10
N LYS A 394 0.18 12.05 21.08
CA LYS A 394 -0.20 13.30 21.69
C LYS A 394 0.61 13.52 22.95
N ARG A 395 1.36 14.61 22.99
CA ARG A 395 2.18 15.03 24.12
C ARG A 395 1.54 16.22 24.84
N ARG A 396 1.42 16.13 26.16
CA ARG A 396 0.90 17.19 27.04
C ARG A 396 1.84 17.35 28.25
N PRO A 397 2.08 18.57 28.74
CA PRO A 397 2.94 18.78 29.90
C PRO A 397 2.50 17.99 31.13
N GLY A 398 3.41 17.19 31.71
CA GLY A 398 3.15 16.41 32.91
C GLY A 398 2.21 15.21 32.75
N HIS A 399 1.89 14.83 31.51
CA HIS A 399 1.11 13.64 31.18
C HIS A 399 1.92 12.67 30.31
N PRO A 400 1.69 11.35 30.42
CA PRO A 400 2.29 10.40 29.49
C PRO A 400 1.74 10.63 28.08
N ASP A 401 2.55 10.28 27.08
CA ASP A 401 2.15 10.33 25.68
C ASP A 401 0.93 9.43 25.42
N GLU A 402 -0.07 9.98 24.72
CA GLU A 402 -1.28 9.28 24.32
C GLU A 402 -1.16 8.85 22.85
N PRO A 403 -1.24 7.55 22.51
CA PRO A 403 -1.17 7.12 21.12
C PRO A 403 -2.31 7.70 20.27
N VAL A 404 -1.98 8.26 19.11
CA VAL A 404 -2.95 8.84 18.16
C VAL A 404 -3.06 8.00 16.89
N ALA A 405 -1.93 7.65 16.28
CA ALA A 405 -1.86 6.79 15.11
C ALA A 405 -0.53 6.04 15.06
N ALA A 406 -0.48 4.95 14.29
CA ALA A 406 0.76 4.18 14.11
C ALA A 406 1.84 4.94 13.32
N SER A 407 1.43 5.91 12.50
CA SER A 407 2.32 6.83 11.79
C SER A 407 1.61 8.13 11.40
N MET A 408 2.37 9.14 10.96
CA MET A 408 1.78 10.34 10.36
C MET A 408 1.03 10.03 9.05
N ALA A 409 1.58 9.13 8.22
CA ALA A 409 0.90 8.66 7.01
C ALA A 409 -0.45 8.01 7.33
N ASP A 410 -0.51 7.17 8.38
CA ASP A 410 -1.76 6.56 8.81
C ASP A 410 -2.80 7.58 9.26
N TRP A 411 -2.37 8.60 10.00
CA TRP A 411 -3.25 9.68 10.43
C TRP A 411 -3.83 10.45 9.24
N ILE A 412 -3.01 10.73 8.22
CA ILE A 412 -3.44 11.39 6.98
C ILE A 412 -4.39 10.50 6.18
N TRP A 413 -4.08 9.21 5.98
CA TRP A 413 -4.98 8.27 5.29
C TRP A 413 -6.34 8.15 5.99
N ASP A 414 -6.38 8.17 7.32
CA ASP A 414 -7.65 8.22 8.07
C ASP A 414 -8.47 9.49 7.73
N ARG A 415 -7.81 10.62 7.43
CA ARG A 415 -8.48 11.84 6.96
C ARG A 415 -8.95 11.70 5.52
N VAL A 416 -8.14 11.14 4.62
CA VAL A 416 -8.54 10.83 3.24
C VAL A 416 -9.83 10.01 3.24
N ALA A 417 -9.84 8.91 3.98
CA ALA A 417 -11.02 8.05 4.14
C ALA A 417 -12.19 8.82 4.78
N GLY A 418 -11.93 9.59 5.84
CA GLY A 418 -12.94 10.40 6.53
C GLY A 418 -13.59 11.48 5.66
N PHE A 419 -12.88 11.98 4.65
CA PHE A 419 -13.39 12.92 3.65
C PHE A 419 -13.96 12.24 2.40
N GLY A 420 -14.00 10.90 2.37
CA GLY A 420 -14.62 10.11 1.30
C GLY A 420 -13.67 9.73 0.16
N GLY A 421 -12.36 9.89 0.35
CA GLY A 421 -11.35 9.38 -0.56
C GLY A 421 -11.08 7.87 -0.40
N PRO A 422 -10.44 7.24 -1.39
CA PRO A 422 -10.03 5.84 -1.29
C PRO A 422 -8.87 5.67 -0.30
N ASP A 423 -8.88 4.58 0.47
CA ASP A 423 -7.79 4.18 1.35
C ASP A 423 -7.14 2.90 0.80
N PRO A 424 -5.87 2.95 0.38
CA PRO A 424 -5.18 1.80 -0.19
C PRO A 424 -4.72 0.77 0.85
N ARG A 425 -4.74 1.12 2.14
CA ARG A 425 -4.24 0.25 3.21
C ARG A 425 -5.19 -0.93 3.43
N PRO A 426 -4.66 -2.11 3.82
CA PRO A 426 -5.48 -3.18 4.36
C PRO A 426 -6.35 -2.67 5.51
N ALA A 427 -7.58 -3.16 5.59
CA ALA A 427 -8.41 -2.89 6.75
C ALA A 427 -7.68 -3.34 8.03
N PRO A 428 -7.84 -2.59 9.14
CA PRO A 428 -7.29 -2.97 10.42
C PRO A 428 -7.61 -4.43 10.71
N ARG A 429 -6.67 -5.13 11.37
CA ARG A 429 -6.95 -6.47 11.87
C ARG A 429 -8.28 -6.43 12.61
N LYS A 430 -9.20 -7.32 12.24
CA LYS A 430 -10.36 -7.57 13.07
C LYS A 430 -9.81 -8.16 14.37
N THR A 431 -9.54 -7.29 15.33
CA THR A 431 -9.41 -7.71 16.71
C THR A 431 -10.73 -8.40 17.03
N GLU A 432 -10.68 -9.64 17.55
CA GLU A 432 -11.82 -10.18 18.29
C GLU A 432 -12.29 -9.06 19.21
N ASP A 433 -13.55 -8.64 19.06
CA ASP A 433 -14.15 -7.51 19.75
C ASP A 433 -13.59 -7.42 21.18
N LEU A 434 -12.86 -6.36 21.51
CA LEU A 434 -12.65 -6.03 22.91
C LEU A 434 -14.05 -5.87 23.50
N PRO A 435 -14.44 -6.65 24.52
CA PRO A 435 -15.81 -6.69 24.99
C PRO A 435 -16.26 -5.27 25.33
N THR A 436 -17.32 -4.83 24.67
CA THR A 436 -17.94 -3.51 24.87
C THR A 436 -18.65 -3.40 26.23
N ASP A 437 -18.48 -4.38 27.11
CA ASP A 437 -19.03 -4.44 28.45
C ASP A 437 -17.91 -4.45 29.51
N LEU A 438 -17.31 -3.28 29.75
CA LEU A 438 -16.77 -2.97 31.07
C LEU A 438 -17.70 -1.97 31.74
N PRO A 439 -18.46 -2.38 32.79
CA PRO A 439 -19.38 -1.49 33.47
C PRO A 439 -18.59 -0.37 34.16
N LEU A 440 -19.08 0.87 33.99
CA LEU A 440 -18.72 2.04 34.79
C LEU A 440 -18.69 1.65 36.27
N SER A 441 -17.50 1.55 36.87
CA SER A 441 -17.41 1.40 38.31
C SER A 441 -17.81 2.72 38.96
N PRO A 442 -18.92 2.74 39.74
CA PRO A 442 -19.37 3.96 40.39
C PRO A 442 -18.42 4.29 41.55
N GLY A 443 -18.07 5.57 41.64
CA GLY A 443 -17.19 6.10 42.67
C GLY A 443 -17.62 5.72 44.09
N ARG A 444 -16.63 5.65 44.97
CA ARG A 444 -16.86 5.74 46.41
C ARG A 444 -16.16 6.99 46.95
N ARG A 445 -16.97 7.72 47.70
CA ARG A 445 -16.67 8.88 48.53
C ARG A 445 -15.56 8.63 49.52
#